data_AF-A0ABC8CR30-F1
#
_entry.id   AF-A0ABC8CR30-F1
#
_cell.length_a   1.000
_cell.length_b   1.000
_cell.length_c   1.000
_cell.angle_alpha   90.00
_cell.angle_beta   90.00
_cell.angle_gamma   90.00
#
_symmetry.space_group_name_H-M   'P 1'
#
loop_
_entity.id
_entity.type
_entity.pdbx_description
1 polymer ?
#
loop_
_entity_poly.entity_id
_entity_poly.type
_entity_poly.pdbx_seq_one_letter_code
_entity_poly.pdbx_strand_id
1 'polypeptide(L)'
;MKYKGRIVKVDKHQNRAIYLKQEVDGFDQHKYVNYAGGNGTYVIGGEYFGTSLNVKVFVFDLKKSVTFDVYKQILLFKGKKRISNKLLKEIESHSGKKVDVYTSDNVNFSFDIGQII
;
A
#
# COMPACT_ATOMS: atom_id res chain seq x y z
N MET A 1 -11.30 -21.48 10.21
CA MET A 1 -11.39 -22.10 8.87
C MET A 1 -10.17 -21.72 8.05
N LYS A 2 -9.74 -22.63 7.17
CA LYS A 2 -8.58 -22.47 6.28
C LYS A 2 -9.07 -22.53 4.83
N TYR A 3 -8.71 -21.54 4.03
CA TYR A 3 -9.05 -21.43 2.63
C TYR A 3 -7.81 -21.39 1.74
N LYS A 4 -7.95 -21.87 0.51
CA LYS A 4 -6.93 -21.70 -0.53
C LYS A 4 -7.21 -20.44 -1.35
N GLY A 5 -6.16 -19.70 -1.63
CA GLY A 5 -6.20 -18.58 -2.55
C GLY A 5 -4.95 -18.49 -3.42
N ARG A 6 -4.91 -17.49 -4.29
CA ARG A 6 -3.78 -17.16 -5.14
C ARG A 6 -3.42 -15.69 -4.98
N ILE A 7 -2.13 -15.38 -4.84
CA ILE A 7 -1.66 -13.99 -4.88
C ILE A 7 -1.90 -13.47 -6.29
N VAL A 8 -2.74 -12.44 -6.41
CA VAL A 8 -3.06 -11.82 -7.70
C VAL A 8 -2.32 -10.51 -7.90
N LYS A 9 -1.90 -9.85 -6.82
CA LYS A 9 -1.17 -8.59 -6.89
C LYS A 9 -0.35 -8.37 -5.62
N VAL A 10 0.85 -7.83 -5.77
CA VAL A 10 1.65 -7.23 -4.71
C VAL A 10 1.87 -5.77 -5.09
N ASP A 11 1.63 -4.84 -4.18
CA ASP A 11 1.73 -3.41 -4.48
C ASP A 11 2.24 -2.61 -3.28
N LYS A 12 3.18 -1.71 -3.52
CA LYS A 12 3.83 -0.89 -2.50
C LYS A 12 3.48 0.57 -2.72
N HIS A 13 2.92 1.19 -1.69
CA HIS A 13 2.46 2.58 -1.78
C HIS A 13 3.01 3.40 -0.63
N GLN A 14 3.40 4.64 -0.95
CA GLN A 14 3.60 5.67 0.07
C GLN A 14 2.29 6.41 0.25
N ASN A 15 1.75 6.37 1.46
CA ASN A 15 0.52 7.07 1.80
C ASN A 15 0.90 8.52 2.11
N ARG A 16 0.54 9.46 1.23
CA ARG A 16 0.84 10.88 1.37
C ARG A 16 -0.38 11.72 1.02
N ALA A 17 -0.63 12.77 1.80
CA ALA A 17 -1.50 13.86 1.39
C ALA A 17 -0.67 15.01 0.84
N ILE A 18 -1.20 15.67 -0.18
CA ILE A 18 -0.67 16.92 -0.71
C ILE A 18 -1.76 17.96 -0.48
N TYR A 19 -1.42 19.06 0.16
CA TYR A 19 -2.35 20.15 0.41
C TYR A 19 -2.25 21.16 -0.72
N LEU A 20 -3.39 21.48 -1.32
CA LEU A 20 -3.49 22.42 -2.42
C LEU A 20 -4.23 23.67 -1.95
N LYS A 21 -3.70 24.84 -2.32
CA LYS A 21 -4.46 26.08 -2.34
C LYS A 21 -4.91 26.32 -3.78
N GLN A 22 -6.21 26.27 -4.00
CA GLN A 22 -6.85 26.45 -5.31
C GLN A 22 -7.58 27.79 -5.37
N GLU A 23 -7.99 28.17 -6.58
CA GLU A 23 -8.77 29.38 -6.87
C GLU A 23 -8.09 30.66 -6.36
N VAL A 24 -6.75 30.72 -6.46
CA VAL A 24 -6.02 31.94 -6.15
C VAL A 24 -6.18 32.93 -7.31
N ASP A 25 -6.82 34.05 -7.02
CA ASP A 25 -6.99 35.16 -7.96
C ASP A 25 -5.65 35.61 -8.56
N GLY A 26 -5.65 35.95 -9.84
CA GLY A 26 -4.44 36.33 -10.59
C GLY A 26 -3.61 37.42 -9.91
N PHE A 27 -4.29 38.39 -9.29
CA PHE A 27 -3.62 39.44 -8.50
C PHE A 27 -2.86 38.88 -7.30
N ASP A 28 -3.38 37.85 -6.63
CA ASP A 28 -2.79 37.25 -5.43
C ASP A 28 -1.77 36.13 -5.71
N GLN A 29 -1.65 35.69 -6.97
CA GLN A 29 -0.75 34.60 -7.35
C GLN A 29 0.73 34.88 -7.07
N HIS A 30 1.15 36.16 -7.04
CA HIS A 30 2.52 36.54 -6.69
C HIS A 30 2.93 36.09 -5.28
N LYS A 31 1.97 35.95 -4.35
CA LYS A 31 2.21 35.48 -2.97
C LYS A 31 2.66 34.02 -2.93
N TYR A 32 2.43 33.28 -4.01
CA TYR A 32 2.68 31.84 -4.09
C TYR A 32 3.83 31.48 -5.04
N VAL A 33 4.65 32.45 -5.46
CA VAL A 33 5.75 32.24 -6.44
C VAL A 33 6.77 31.17 -6.02
N ASN A 34 6.94 30.94 -4.71
CA ASN A 34 7.85 29.94 -4.16
C ASN A 34 7.23 28.55 -3.99
N TYR A 35 5.94 28.39 -4.33
CA TYR A 35 5.23 27.14 -4.23
C TYR A 35 5.11 26.48 -5.61
N ALA A 36 5.27 25.16 -5.67
CA ALA A 36 5.06 24.42 -6.91
C ALA A 36 3.58 24.51 -7.32
N GLY A 37 3.31 25.02 -8.52
CA GLY A 37 1.95 25.25 -9.00
C GLY A 37 1.86 26.36 -10.05
N GLY A 38 0.63 26.71 -10.41
CA GLY A 38 0.32 27.73 -11.42
C GLY A 38 -1.19 27.79 -11.69
N ASN A 39 -1.63 28.80 -12.47
CA ASN A 39 -3.03 29.00 -12.84
C ASN A 39 -3.98 28.96 -11.62
N GLY A 40 -3.60 29.62 -10.53
CA GLY A 40 -4.41 29.70 -9.32
C GLY A 40 -4.40 28.45 -8.44
N THR A 41 -3.57 27.42 -8.73
CA THR A 41 -3.44 26.22 -7.90
C THR A 41 -1.99 25.99 -7.47
N TYR A 42 -1.75 25.88 -6.16
CA TYR A 42 -0.42 25.76 -5.57
C TYR A 42 -0.36 24.64 -4.53
N VAL A 43 0.72 23.88 -4.52
CA VAL A 43 1.04 22.92 -3.46
C VAL A 43 1.54 23.68 -2.25
N ILE A 44 0.76 23.72 -1.16
CA ILE A 44 1.09 24.49 0.05
C ILE A 44 1.69 23.64 1.17
N GLY A 45 1.72 22.32 0.99
CA GLY A 45 2.32 21.40 1.94
C GLY A 45 1.98 19.95 1.63
N GLY A 46 2.38 19.07 2.54
CA GLY A 46 2.02 17.67 2.46
C GLY A 46 2.37 16.93 3.75
N GLU A 47 1.78 15.76 3.90
CA GLU A 47 1.95 14.90 5.07
C GLU A 47 2.20 13.46 4.64
N TYR A 48 3.07 12.76 5.38
CA TYR A 48 3.43 11.38 5.13
C TYR A 48 2.84 10.45 6.20
N PHE A 49 1.93 9.58 5.77
CA PHE A 49 1.20 8.63 6.62
C PHE A 49 1.83 7.23 6.65
N GLY A 50 3.05 7.07 6.13
CA GLY A 50 3.74 5.79 6.10
C GLY A 50 3.73 5.09 4.75
N THR A 51 4.21 3.85 4.75
CA THR A 51 4.25 2.98 3.57
C THR A 51 3.43 1.73 3.85
N SER A 52 2.61 1.33 2.89
CA SER A 52 1.89 0.06 2.91
C SER A 52 2.46 -0.89 1.86
N LEU A 53 2.38 -2.19 2.13
CA LEU A 53 2.70 -3.24 1.18
C LEU A 53 1.52 -4.20 1.14
N ASN A 54 0.70 -4.03 0.10
CA ASN A 54 -0.54 -4.72 -0.07
C ASN A 54 -0.33 -6.01 -0.85
N VAL A 55 -0.68 -7.14 -0.24
CA VAL A 55 -0.75 -8.45 -0.90
C VAL A 55 -2.22 -8.78 -1.11
N LYS A 56 -2.65 -8.82 -2.37
CA LYS A 56 -4.02 -9.17 -2.76
C LYS A 56 -4.08 -10.65 -3.08
N VAL A 57 -4.95 -11.37 -2.38
CA VAL A 57 -5.18 -12.81 -2.57
C VAL A 57 -6.61 -13.04 -3.02
N PHE A 58 -6.79 -13.75 -4.13
CA PHE A 58 -8.10 -14.24 -4.56
C PHE A 58 -8.37 -15.59 -3.88
N VAL A 59 -9.41 -15.65 -3.03
CA VAL A 59 -9.81 -16.85 -2.29
C VAL A 59 -10.82 -17.64 -3.11
N PHE A 60 -10.50 -18.88 -3.47
CA PHE A 60 -11.26 -19.64 -4.47
C PHE A 60 -12.69 -19.96 -4.01
N ASP A 61 -12.82 -20.51 -2.81
CA ASP A 61 -14.11 -21.00 -2.28
C ASP A 61 -15.09 -19.84 -2.03
N LEU A 62 -14.56 -18.67 -1.69
CA LEU A 62 -15.34 -17.47 -1.41
C LEU A 62 -15.52 -16.58 -2.65
N LYS A 63 -14.86 -16.92 -3.78
CA LYS A 63 -14.84 -16.15 -5.04
C LYS A 63 -14.61 -14.64 -4.84
N LYS A 64 -13.82 -14.26 -3.83
CA LYS A 64 -13.54 -12.86 -3.47
C LYS A 64 -12.06 -12.60 -3.28
N SER A 65 -11.64 -11.35 -3.49
CA SER A 65 -10.28 -10.91 -3.19
C SER A 65 -10.20 -10.30 -1.80
N VAL A 66 -9.14 -10.63 -1.07
CA VAL A 66 -8.79 -10.02 0.21
C VAL A 66 -7.42 -9.38 0.09
N THR A 67 -7.27 -8.17 0.62
CA THR A 67 -6.01 -7.43 0.61
C THR A 67 -5.44 -7.38 2.03
N PHE A 68 -4.16 -7.70 2.16
CA PHE A 68 -3.44 -7.66 3.43
C PHE A 68 -2.32 -6.63 3.36
N ASP A 69 -2.30 -5.65 4.26
CA ASP A 69 -1.12 -4.80 4.44
C ASP A 69 -0.12 -5.54 5.34
N VAL A 70 0.96 -6.02 4.73
CA VAL A 70 1.97 -6.86 5.38
C VAL A 70 3.25 -6.08 5.71
N TYR A 71 3.29 -4.76 5.46
CA TYR A 71 4.53 -3.97 5.56
C TYR A 71 5.21 -4.09 6.92
N LYS A 72 4.49 -3.79 8.01
CA LYS A 72 5.02 -3.85 9.38
C LYS A 72 5.42 -5.26 9.78
N GLN A 73 4.63 -6.26 9.39
CA GLN A 73 4.88 -7.66 9.72
C GLN A 73 6.17 -8.15 9.07
N ILE A 74 6.40 -7.85 7.78
CA ILE A 74 7.65 -8.17 7.08
C ILE A 74 8.87 -7.52 7.75
N LEU A 75 8.75 -6.26 8.15
CA LEU A 75 9.84 -5.55 8.83
C LEU A 75 10.21 -6.21 10.16
N LEU A 76 9.21 -6.55 10.97
CA LEU A 76 9.40 -7.25 12.23
C LEU A 76 10.03 -8.63 12.00
N PHE A 77 9.48 -9.42 11.07
CA PHE A 77 9.96 -10.77 10.78
C PHE A 77 11.42 -10.79 10.28
N LYS A 78 11.80 -9.86 9.38
CA LYS A 78 13.17 -9.79 8.86
C LYS A 78 14.12 -8.95 9.74
N GLY A 79 13.63 -8.34 10.84
CA GLY A 79 14.43 -7.45 11.69
C GLY A 79 14.94 -6.20 10.98
N LYS A 80 14.15 -5.61 10.06
CA LYS A 80 14.57 -4.49 9.21
C LYS A 80 13.79 -3.21 9.52
N LYS A 81 14.44 -2.05 9.32
CA LYS A 81 13.79 -0.74 9.40
C LYS A 81 13.05 -0.33 8.11
N ARG A 82 13.40 -0.93 6.96
CA ARG A 82 12.80 -0.64 5.66
C ARG A 82 12.82 -1.85 4.72
N ILE A 83 11.83 -1.93 3.84
CA ILE A 83 11.80 -2.91 2.74
C ILE A 83 12.70 -2.38 1.60
N SER A 84 13.79 -3.10 1.32
CA SER A 84 14.68 -2.81 0.20
C SER A 84 14.08 -3.26 -1.13
N ASN A 85 14.57 -2.73 -2.25
CA ASN A 85 14.10 -3.14 -3.57
C ASN A 85 14.33 -4.64 -3.85
N LYS A 86 15.43 -5.22 -3.32
CA LYS A 86 15.69 -6.67 -3.42
C LYS A 86 14.61 -7.49 -2.71
N LEU A 87 14.28 -7.11 -1.47
CA LEU A 87 13.24 -7.78 -0.69
C LEU A 87 11.85 -7.58 -1.32
N LEU A 88 11.58 -6.39 -1.87
CA LEU A 88 10.34 -6.14 -2.60
C LEU A 88 10.19 -7.07 -3.82
N LYS A 89 11.23 -7.17 -4.66
CA LYS A 89 11.23 -8.05 -5.84
C LYS A 89 11.05 -9.53 -5.47
N GLU A 90 11.68 -9.96 -4.37
CA GLU A 90 11.50 -11.31 -3.82
C GLU A 90 10.03 -11.56 -3.47
N ILE A 91 9.38 -10.63 -2.77
CA ILE A 91 7.95 -10.75 -2.45
C ILE A 91 7.08 -10.71 -3.71
N GLU A 92 7.35 -9.80 -4.65
CA GLU A 92 6.61 -9.68 -5.91
C GLU A 92 6.67 -10.94 -6.77
N SER A 93 7.80 -11.66 -6.75
CA SER A 93 7.96 -12.93 -7.48
C SER A 93 7.02 -14.05 -7.01
N HIS A 94 6.38 -13.90 -5.85
CA HIS A 94 5.36 -14.82 -5.36
C HIS A 94 3.98 -14.59 -5.99
N SER A 95 3.82 -13.57 -6.85
CA SER A 95 2.59 -13.37 -7.62
C SER A 95 2.24 -14.62 -8.43
N GLY A 96 0.98 -15.04 -8.38
CA GLY A 96 0.50 -16.29 -8.98
C GLY A 96 0.62 -17.54 -8.08
N LYS A 97 1.40 -17.48 -6.99
CA LYS A 97 1.54 -18.59 -6.03
C LYS A 97 0.22 -18.82 -5.28
N LYS A 98 -0.09 -20.11 -5.06
CA LYS A 98 -1.20 -20.52 -4.18
C LYS A 98 -0.78 -20.39 -2.71
N VAL A 99 -1.64 -19.82 -1.89
CA VAL A 99 -1.41 -19.55 -0.47
C VAL A 99 -2.61 -19.92 0.39
N ASP A 100 -2.36 -20.08 1.67
CA ASP A 100 -3.36 -20.30 2.70
C ASP A 100 -3.81 -18.97 3.31
N VAL A 101 -5.13 -18.84 3.46
CA VAL A 101 -5.80 -17.72 4.13
C VAL A 101 -6.67 -18.28 5.24
N TYR A 102 -6.65 -17.65 6.41
CA TYR A 102 -7.38 -18.12 7.59
C TYR A 102 -8.45 -17.12 7.99
N THR A 103 -9.56 -17.61 8.57
CA THR A 103 -10.64 -16.78 9.12
C THR A 103 -11.42 -17.57 10.17
N SER A 104 -11.96 -16.89 11.19
CA SER A 104 -12.85 -17.49 12.19
C SER A 104 -14.33 -17.24 11.92
N ASP A 105 -14.66 -16.22 11.11
CA ASP A 105 -16.01 -15.66 10.96
C ASP A 105 -16.39 -15.35 9.49
N ASN A 106 -15.53 -15.67 8.52
CA ASN A 106 -15.66 -15.34 7.09
C ASN A 106 -15.68 -13.83 6.76
N VAL A 107 -15.43 -12.98 7.76
CA VAL A 107 -15.36 -11.52 7.65
C VAL A 107 -13.92 -11.05 7.81
N ASN A 108 -13.27 -11.47 8.89
CA ASN A 108 -11.90 -11.14 9.24
C ASN A 108 -10.96 -12.25 8.75
N PHE A 109 -10.04 -11.87 7.89
CA PHE A 109 -9.07 -12.79 7.30
C PHE A 109 -7.67 -12.48 7.82
N SER A 110 -6.87 -13.53 7.97
CA SER A 110 -5.45 -13.43 8.27
C SER A 110 -4.62 -14.19 7.24
N PHE A 111 -3.40 -13.71 7.06
CA PHE A 111 -2.45 -14.20 6.09
C PHE A 111 -1.09 -14.36 6.78
N ASP A 112 -0.51 -15.56 6.67
CA ASP A 112 0.83 -15.82 7.19
C ASP A 112 1.89 -15.36 6.19
N ILE A 113 2.67 -14.35 6.60
CA ILE A 113 3.75 -13.76 5.80
C ILE A 113 4.90 -14.73 5.53
N GLY A 114 5.06 -15.80 6.32
CA GLY A 114 6.07 -16.85 6.07
C GLY A 114 5.87 -17.55 4.71
N GLN A 115 4.70 -17.41 4.08
CA GLN A 115 4.42 -17.99 2.77
C GLN A 115 5.06 -17.21 1.60
N ILE A 116 5.57 -16.00 1.84
CA ILE A 116 6.11 -15.05 0.84
C ILE A 116 7.46 -14.43 1.23
N ILE A 117 8.11 -14.96 2.27
CA ILE A 117 9.33 -14.43 2.89
C ILE A 117 10.43 -15.49 2.95
#